data_AF-A0A928NMB2-F1
#
_entry.id   AF-A0A928NMB2-F1
#
_cell.length_a   1.000
_cell.length_b   1.000
_cell.length_c   1.000
_cell.angle_alpha   90.00
_cell.angle_beta   90.00
_cell.angle_gamma   90.00
#
_symmetry.space_group_name_H-M   'P 1'
#
loop_
_entity.id
_entity.type
_entity.pdbx_description
1 polymer ?
#
loop_
_entity_poly.entity_id
_entity_poly.type
_entity_poly.pdbx_seq_one_letter_code
_entity_poly.pdbx_strand_id
1 'polypeptide(L)'
;MSNKIKRKYDKLSLTKDIIERENIVYQFQTTGFLDRNEAIKKITSLQLTDAELALATKAKQAVSGSVNLYQADDNLIITNMQFQINFLKVKLAKLELEDKENG
;
A
#
# COMPACT_ATOMS: atom_id res chain seq x y z
N MET A 1 20.53 -11.21 17.60
CA MET A 1 19.46 -10.39 18.21
C MET A 1 19.00 -9.21 17.35
N SER A 2 19.85 -8.53 16.58
CA SER A 2 19.42 -7.37 15.77
C SER A 2 18.35 -7.68 14.71
N ASN A 3 18.36 -8.90 14.15
CA ASN A 3 17.43 -9.28 13.09
C ASN A 3 15.97 -9.42 13.56
N LYS A 4 15.74 -9.90 14.80
CA LYS A 4 14.38 -10.03 15.37
C LYS A 4 13.75 -8.67 15.68
N ILE A 5 14.54 -7.74 16.21
CA ILE A 5 14.09 -6.37 16.52
C ILE A 5 13.74 -5.63 15.22
N LYS A 6 14.61 -5.73 14.20
CA LYS A 6 14.37 -5.16 12.87
C LYS A 6 13.08 -5.71 12.25
N ARG A 7 12.89 -7.03 12.24
CA ARG A 7 11.66 -7.66 11.73
C ARG A 7 10.40 -7.19 12.45
N LYS A 8 10.43 -7.06 13.78
CA LYS A 8 9.29 -6.54 14.55
C LYS A 8 8.96 -5.09 14.15
N TYR A 9 9.98 -4.27 13.94
CA TYR A 9 9.81 -2.90 13.46
C TYR A 9 9.23 -2.87 12.04
N ASP A 10 9.74 -3.69 11.13
CA ASP A 10 9.27 -3.77 9.74
C ASP A 10 7.79 -4.16 9.69
N LYS A 11 7.37 -5.16 10.48
CA LYS A 11 5.95 -5.55 10.61
C LYS A 11 5.09 -4.41 11.15
N LEU A 12 5.53 -3.74 12.22
CA LEU A 12 4.78 -2.62 12.79
C LEU A 12 4.61 -1.48 11.77
N SER A 13 5.67 -1.16 11.02
CA SER A 13 5.63 -0.16 9.96
C SER A 13 4.63 -0.55 8.87
N LEU A 14 4.66 -1.81 8.40
CA LEU A 14 3.72 -2.32 7.39
C LEU A 14 2.27 -2.26 7.89
N THR A 15 2.01 -2.72 9.12
CA THR A 15 0.67 -2.66 9.72
C THR A 15 0.15 -1.24 9.80
N LYS A 16 0.99 -0.29 10.20
CA LYS A 16 0.62 1.13 10.23
C LYS A 16 0.29 1.66 8.83
N ASP A 17 1.12 1.36 7.85
CA ASP A 17 0.90 1.77 6.45
C ASP A 17 -0.40 1.20 5.86
N ILE A 18 -0.77 -0.03 6.24
CA ILE A 18 -2.04 -0.66 5.85
C ILE A 18 -3.21 0.09 6.48
N ILE A 19 -3.22 0.28 7.79
CA ILE A 19 -4.32 0.90 8.53
C ILE A 19 -4.58 2.33 8.03
N GLU A 20 -3.53 3.13 7.82
CA GLU A 20 -3.68 4.50 7.32
C GLU A 20 -4.38 4.54 5.94
N ARG A 21 -4.05 3.61 5.05
CA ARG A 21 -4.67 3.51 3.72
C ARG A 21 -6.09 2.95 3.78
N GLU A 22 -6.33 1.95 4.62
CA GLU A 22 -7.68 1.42 4.87
C GLU A 22 -8.62 2.52 5.40
N ASN A 23 -8.12 3.40 6.28
CA ASN A 23 -8.89 4.52 6.77
C ASN A 23 -9.28 5.48 5.63
N ILE A 24 -8.36 5.84 4.74
CA ILE A 24 -8.68 6.69 3.57
C ILE A 24 -9.77 6.06 2.70
N VAL A 25 -9.64 4.75 2.41
CA VAL A 25 -10.65 4.02 1.62
C VAL A 25 -12.00 4.00 2.33
N TYR A 26 -12.02 3.75 3.64
CA TYR A 26 -13.23 3.72 4.44
C TYR A 26 -13.91 5.09 4.50
N GLN A 27 -13.15 6.18 4.69
CA GLN A 27 -13.70 7.54 4.69
C GLN A 27 -14.35 7.87 3.35
N PHE A 28 -13.71 7.55 2.23
CA PHE A 28 -14.30 7.75 0.91
C PHE A 28 -15.58 6.93 0.72
N GLN A 29 -15.57 5.64 1.09
CA GLN A 29 -16.75 4.77 0.96
C GLN A 29 -17.94 5.23 1.79
N THR A 30 -17.69 5.83 2.96
CA THR A 30 -18.76 6.26 3.88
C THR A 30 -19.25 7.68 3.63
N THR A 31 -18.39 8.57 3.15
CA THR A 31 -18.72 10.00 2.97
C THR A 31 -18.86 10.43 1.51
N GLY A 32 -18.32 9.65 0.57
CA GLY A 32 -18.16 10.03 -0.83
C GLY A 32 -17.08 11.09 -1.07
N PHE A 33 -16.41 11.59 -0.03
CA PHE A 33 -15.38 12.61 -0.13
C PHE A 33 -13.97 11.99 -0.08
N LEU A 34 -13.09 12.42 -0.99
CA LEU A 34 -11.69 12.04 -1.01
C LEU A 34 -10.80 13.30 -0.90
N ASP A 35 -9.93 13.35 0.12
CA ASP A 35 -8.77 14.24 0.04
C ASP A 35 -7.79 13.68 -0.99
N ARG A 36 -7.93 14.15 -2.23
CA ARG A 36 -7.13 13.70 -3.37
C ARG A 36 -5.64 13.96 -3.16
N ASN A 37 -5.28 15.08 -2.54
CA ASN A 37 -3.88 15.43 -2.32
C ASN A 37 -3.23 14.47 -1.33
N GLU A 38 -3.92 14.15 -0.23
CA GLU A 38 -3.46 13.16 0.73
C GLU A 38 -3.36 11.77 0.09
N ALA A 39 -4.39 11.35 -0.65
CA ALA A 39 -4.41 10.03 -1.28
C ALA A 39 -3.29 9.84 -2.31
N ILE A 40 -3.09 10.82 -3.19
CA ILE A 40 -2.01 10.80 -4.19
C ILE A 40 -0.65 10.82 -3.50
N LYS A 41 -0.47 11.62 -2.44
CA LYS A 41 0.78 11.67 -1.67
C LYS A 41 1.09 10.30 -1.05
N LYS A 42 0.10 9.62 -0.46
CA LYS A 42 0.27 8.27 0.12
C LYS A 42 0.59 7.20 -0.92
N ILE A 43 -0.02 7.28 -2.10
CA ILE A 43 0.25 6.36 -3.21
C ILE A 43 1.69 6.54 -3.69
N THR A 44 2.09 7.77 -3.98
CA THR A 44 3.39 8.10 -4.56
C THR A 44 4.53 7.89 -3.57
N SER A 45 4.35 8.24 -2.29
CA SER A 45 5.40 8.07 -1.27
C SER A 45 5.83 6.61 -1.12
N LEU A 46 4.88 5.68 -1.13
CA LEU A 46 5.20 4.25 -0.97
C LEU A 46 5.87 3.67 -2.21
N GLN A 47 5.47 4.10 -3.41
CA GLN A 47 6.14 3.69 -4.64
C GLN A 47 7.60 4.19 -4.73
N LEU A 48 7.93 5.30 -4.06
CA LEU A 48 9.31 5.80 -3.99
C LEU A 48 10.17 4.97 -3.01
N THR A 49 9.58 4.44 -1.94
CA THR A 49 10.32 3.74 -0.88
C THR A 49 10.26 2.22 -0.97
N ASP A 50 9.29 1.65 -1.67
CA ASP A 50 9.11 0.20 -1.85
C ASP A 50 9.28 -0.18 -3.33
N ALA A 51 10.48 -0.66 -3.67
CA ALA A 51 10.84 -1.04 -5.04
C ALA A 51 10.01 -2.22 -5.59
N GLU A 52 9.60 -3.15 -4.72
CA GLU A 52 8.77 -4.29 -5.14
C GLU A 52 7.37 -3.83 -5.50
N LEU A 53 6.79 -2.92 -4.72
CA LEU A 53 5.51 -2.30 -5.04
C LEU A 53 5.60 -1.46 -6.32
N ALA A 54 6.67 -0.69 -6.50
CA ALA A 54 6.89 0.10 -7.71
C ALA A 54 6.91 -0.78 -8.96
N LEU A 55 7.61 -1.92 -8.89
CA LEU A 55 7.64 -2.92 -9.95
C LEU A 55 6.25 -3.53 -10.20
N ALA A 56 5.54 -3.94 -9.14
CA ALA A 56 4.20 -4.51 -9.24
C ALA A 56 3.20 -3.51 -9.85
N THR A 57 3.32 -2.23 -9.50
CA THR A 57 2.52 -1.15 -10.08
C THR A 57 2.79 -1.01 -11.57
N LYS A 58 4.06 -0.94 -11.98
CA LYS A 58 4.45 -0.85 -13.40
C LYS A 58 3.94 -2.04 -14.20
N ALA A 59 4.04 -3.25 -13.65
CA ALA A 59 3.51 -4.46 -14.27
C ALA A 59 1.99 -4.37 -14.47
N LYS A 60 1.25 -3.91 -13.45
CA LYS A 60 -0.20 -3.69 -13.58
C LYS A 60 -0.54 -2.65 -14.64
N GLN A 61 0.20 -1.54 -14.70
CA GLN A 61 0.01 -0.48 -15.69
C GLN A 61 0.36 -0.92 -17.12
N ALA A 62 1.32 -1.83 -17.30
CA ALA A 62 1.63 -2.39 -18.61
C ALA A 62 0.45 -3.17 -19.20
N VAL A 63 -0.38 -3.79 -18.35
CA VAL A 63 -1.57 -4.56 -18.76
C VAL A 63 -2.81 -3.68 -18.91
N SER A 64 -2.98 -2.70 -18.03
CA SER A 64 -4.23 -1.91 -17.91
C SER A 64 -4.14 -0.48 -18.43
N GLY A 65 -2.96 -0.04 -18.88
CA GLY A 65 -2.67 1.35 -19.21
C GLY A 65 -2.09 2.13 -18.03
N SER A 66 -1.32 3.17 -18.33
CA SER A 66 -0.78 4.07 -17.31
C SER A 66 -1.87 5.01 -16.80
N VAL A 67 -1.75 5.42 -15.53
CA VAL A 67 -2.70 6.31 -14.88
C VAL A 67 -1.98 7.57 -14.44
N ASN A 68 -2.43 8.73 -14.94
CA ASN A 68 -2.07 10.02 -14.36
C ASN A 68 -2.97 10.29 -13.15
N LEU A 69 -2.43 10.10 -11.94
CA LEU A 69 -3.20 10.22 -10.70
C LEU A 69 -3.86 11.60 -10.52
N TYR A 70 -3.27 12.67 -11.06
CA TYR A 70 -3.84 14.02 -10.95
C TYR A 70 -5.07 14.23 -11.85
N GLN A 71 -5.21 13.42 -12.91
CA GLN A 71 -6.34 13.44 -13.84
C GLN A 71 -7.33 12.29 -13.61
N ALA A 72 -6.97 11.32 -12.77
CA ALA A 72 -7.80 10.18 -12.41
C ALA A 72 -9.04 10.60 -11.62
N ASP A 73 -10.17 9.92 -11.81
CA ASP A 73 -11.30 10.05 -10.90
C ASP A 73 -10.99 9.43 -9.51
N ASP A 74 -11.82 9.75 -8.51
CA ASP A 74 -11.62 9.27 -7.15
C ASP A 74 -11.68 7.74 -7.06
N ASN A 75 -12.52 7.09 -7.86
CA ASN A 75 -12.64 5.62 -7.87
C ASN A 75 -11.34 4.96 -8.35
N LEU A 76 -10.66 5.55 -9.33
CA LEU A 76 -9.39 5.06 -9.84
C LEU A 76 -8.26 5.27 -8.83
N ILE A 77 -8.25 6.40 -8.11
CA ILE A 77 -7.31 6.64 -7.00
C ILE A 77 -7.52 5.60 -5.90
N ILE A 78 -8.77 5.34 -5.50
CA ILE A 78 -9.12 4.34 -4.48
C ILE A 78 -8.78 2.93 -4.94
N THR A 79 -9.00 2.59 -6.20
CA THR A 79 -8.60 1.30 -6.77
C THR A 79 -7.09 1.10 -6.73
N ASN A 80 -6.30 2.16 -6.96
CA ASN A 80 -4.85 2.11 -6.79
C ASN A 80 -4.46 1.90 -5.32
N MET A 81 -5.11 2.62 -4.41
CA MET A 81 -4.87 2.48 -2.97
C MET A 81 -5.21 1.08 -2.46
N GLN A 82 -6.33 0.49 -2.89
CA GLN A 82 -6.71 -0.89 -2.58
C GLN A 82 -5.70 -1.91 -3.09
N PHE A 83 -5.13 -1.68 -4.28
CA PHE A 83 -4.03 -2.50 -4.79
C PHE A 83 -2.81 -2.44 -3.86
N GLN A 84 -2.41 -1.24 -3.40
CA GLN A 84 -1.31 -1.10 -2.45
C GLN A 84 -1.61 -1.81 -1.11
N ILE A 85 -2.83 -1.66 -0.57
CA ILE A 85 -3.25 -2.35 0.65
C ILE A 85 -3.09 -3.87 0.50
N ASN A 86 -3.61 -4.44 -0.60
CA ASN A 86 -3.51 -5.87 -0.85
C ASN A 86 -2.06 -6.34 -0.98
N PHE A 87 -1.23 -5.57 -1.67
CA PHE A 87 0.20 -5.84 -1.78
C PHE A 87 0.89 -5.86 -0.41
N LEU A 88 0.65 -4.84 0.42
CA LEU A 88 1.23 -4.74 1.76
C LEU A 88 0.75 -5.88 2.68
N LYS A 89 -0.53 -6.27 2.61
CA LYS A 89 -1.06 -7.42 3.36
C LYS A 89 -0.35 -8.73 2.99
N VAL A 90 -0.08 -8.95 1.70
CA VAL A 90 0.70 -10.11 1.24
C VAL A 90 2.14 -10.06 1.78
N LYS A 91 2.77 -8.88 1.80
CA LYS A 91 4.12 -8.70 2.35
C LYS A 91 4.16 -8.97 3.85
N LEU A 92 3.17 -8.48 4.60
CA LEU A 92 3.04 -8.74 6.03
C LEU A 92 2.84 -10.25 6.31
N ALA A 93 1.95 -10.91 5.56
CA ALA A 93 1.70 -12.34 5.72
C ALA A 93 2.97 -13.20 5.48
N LYS A 94 3.81 -12.82 4.49
CA LYS A 94 5.10 -13.49 4.27
C LYS A 94 6.03 -13.38 5.48
N LEU A 95 6.16 -12.18 6.06
CA LEU A 95 6.98 -11.98 7.26
C LEU A 95 6.45 -12.77 8.46
N GLU A 96 5.12 -12.90 8.60
CA GLU A 96 4.51 -13.70 9.66
C GLU A 96 4.73 -15.21 9.47
N LEU A 97 4.72 -15.70 8.24
CA LEU A 97 5.05 -17.10 7.93
C LEU A 97 6.52 -17.40 8.23
N GLU A 98 7.43 -16.53 7.79
CA GLU A 98 8.86 -16.68 8.07
C GLU A 98 9.15 -16.70 9.58
N ASP A 99 8.40 -15.94 10.38
CA ASP A 99 8.56 -15.96 11.84
C ASP A 99 8.03 -17.25 12.48
N LYS A 100 7.04 -17.92 11.88
CA LYS A 100 6.55 -19.23 12.34
C LYS A 100 7.52 -20.36 12.00
N GLU A 101 8.18 -20.29 10.84
CA GLU A 101 9.15 -21.30 10.40
C GLU A 101 10.51 -21.19 11.12
N ASN A 102 10.86 -19.99 11.62
CA ASN A 102 12.12 -19.70 12.30
C ASN A 102 11.99 -19.50 13.83
N GLY A 103 10.81 -19.78 14.39
CA GLY A 103 10.48 -19.62 15.81
C GLY A 103 10.60 -20.93 16.58
#